data_AF-A0A329VZH3-F1
#
_entry.id   AF-A0A329VZH3-F1
#
_cell.length_a   1.000
_cell.length_b   1.000
_cell.length_c   1.000
_cell.angle_alpha   90.00
_cell.angle_beta   90.00
_cell.angle_gamma   90.00
#
_symmetry.space_group_name_H-M   'P 1'
#
loop_
_entity.id
_entity.type
_entity.pdbx_description
1 polymer ?
#
loop_
_entity_poly.entity_id
_entity_poly.type
_entity_poly.pdbx_seq_one_letter_code
_entity_poly.pdbx_strand_id
1 'polypeptide(L)'
;MRDYLSLITPQHRTANKFVTHIDLITRPLSNISDAVQLLNSQFSIDEAVGVQLDAVGEWIGLSRYVKTPIVGVYFALDIEGVGFDEGSWKRQYDSDSGFTELDDETYRTILRSKIRANHWDGTNEMLAEIYQGVIPDESVLIFFVDNQDMSMDVYVTGGVVPEVVKAVIQQGYLNIKPGAVRVNNYTNSENRGVIFGFDSDSKYIAGFDIGGWPILLN
;
A
#
# COMPACT_ATOMS: atom_id res chain seq x y z
N MET A 1 -20.00 -15.18 -25.85
CA MET A 1 -20.57 -15.28 -27.23
C MET A 1 -21.82 -16.18 -27.20
N ARG A 2 -22.82 -16.07 -28.11
CA ARG A 2 -23.95 -17.03 -28.11
C ARG A 2 -23.42 -18.44 -28.43
N ASP A 3 -23.94 -19.45 -27.74
CA ASP A 3 -23.60 -20.86 -28.00
C ASP A 3 -23.93 -21.22 -29.46
N TYR A 4 -22.89 -21.35 -30.29
CA TYR A 4 -23.03 -21.60 -31.72
C TYR A 4 -23.67 -22.97 -32.01
N LEU A 5 -23.60 -23.90 -31.05
CA LEU A 5 -24.23 -25.21 -31.15
C LEU A 5 -25.76 -25.11 -31.19
N SER A 6 -26.34 -24.04 -30.65
CA SER A 6 -27.78 -23.78 -30.72
C SER A 6 -28.28 -23.54 -32.15
N LEU A 7 -27.39 -23.10 -33.05
CA LEU A 7 -27.69 -22.84 -34.46
C LEU A 7 -27.65 -24.10 -35.32
N ILE A 8 -27.23 -25.25 -34.77
CA ILE A 8 -27.27 -26.52 -35.48
C ILE A 8 -28.73 -26.89 -35.75
N THR A 9 -29.04 -27.13 -37.03
CA THR A 9 -30.38 -27.51 -37.47
C THR A 9 -30.81 -28.81 -36.79
N PRO A 10 -32.10 -28.95 -36.39
CA PRO A 10 -32.57 -30.12 -35.64
C PRO A 10 -32.21 -31.47 -36.27
N GLN A 11 -32.16 -31.52 -37.60
CA GLN A 11 -31.83 -32.71 -38.39
C GLN A 11 -30.41 -33.25 -38.12
N HIS A 12 -29.46 -32.39 -37.75
CA HIS A 12 -28.05 -32.78 -37.53
C HIS A 12 -27.66 -32.84 -36.05
N ARG A 13 -28.57 -32.54 -35.12
CA ARG A 13 -28.28 -32.54 -33.67
C ARG A 13 -27.96 -33.92 -33.10
N THR A 14 -28.46 -35.00 -33.71
CA THR A 14 -28.19 -36.38 -33.29
C THR A 14 -26.86 -36.93 -33.82
N ALA A 15 -26.19 -36.21 -34.72
CA ALA A 15 -24.92 -36.62 -35.31
C ALA A 15 -23.73 -36.17 -34.44
N ASN A 16 -23.38 -36.97 -33.42
CA ASN A 16 -22.34 -36.62 -32.43
C ASN A 16 -21.02 -36.13 -33.05
N LYS A 17 -20.49 -36.81 -34.09
CA LYS A 17 -19.24 -36.41 -34.74
C LYS A 17 -19.30 -35.01 -35.36
N PHE A 18 -20.45 -34.65 -35.93
CA PHE A 18 -20.66 -33.33 -36.53
C PHE A 18 -20.72 -32.25 -35.45
N VAL A 19 -21.51 -32.47 -34.38
CA VAL A 19 -21.64 -31.52 -33.26
C VAL A 19 -20.29 -31.28 -32.59
N THR A 20 -19.52 -32.33 -32.31
CA THR A 20 -18.18 -32.21 -31.71
C THR A 20 -17.19 -31.49 -32.63
N HIS A 21 -17.27 -31.70 -33.95
CA HIS A 21 -16.40 -31.00 -34.89
C HIS A 21 -16.67 -29.50 -34.91
N ILE A 22 -17.96 -29.10 -34.92
CA ILE A 22 -18.34 -27.68 -34.84
C ILE A 22 -17.90 -27.07 -33.51
N ASP A 23 -18.16 -27.75 -32.38
CA ASP A 23 -17.72 -27.28 -31.06
C ASP A 23 -16.20 -27.04 -31.02
N LEU A 24 -15.40 -27.97 -31.54
CA LEU A 24 -13.95 -27.85 -31.53
C LEU A 24 -13.43 -26.63 -32.32
N ILE A 25 -14.12 -26.26 -33.40
CA ILE A 25 -13.78 -25.09 -34.22
C ILE A 25 -14.26 -23.80 -33.57
N THR A 26 -15.44 -23.79 -32.97
CA THR A 26 -16.06 -22.57 -32.42
C THR A 26 -15.62 -22.27 -30.99
N ARG A 27 -15.23 -23.27 -30.21
CA ARG A 27 -14.88 -23.14 -28.79
C ARG A 27 -13.69 -22.21 -28.55
N PRO A 28 -12.57 -22.27 -29.30
CA PRO A 28 -11.48 -21.32 -29.13
C PRO A 28 -11.92 -19.87 -29.35
N LEU A 29 -12.81 -19.61 -30.32
CA LEU A 29 -13.32 -18.27 -30.62
C LEU A 29 -14.22 -17.74 -29.49
N SER A 30 -15.08 -18.60 -28.92
CA SER A 30 -15.86 -18.22 -27.74
C SER A 30 -14.94 -17.95 -26.55
N ASN A 31 -13.99 -18.84 -26.26
CA ASN A 31 -13.05 -18.67 -25.16
C ASN A 31 -12.24 -17.37 -25.28
N ILE A 32 -11.79 -17.00 -26.49
CA ILE A 32 -11.09 -15.72 -26.73
C ILE A 32 -12.05 -14.55 -26.48
N SER A 33 -13.28 -14.61 -27.00
CA SER A 33 -14.27 -13.57 -26.77
C SER A 33 -14.57 -13.37 -25.28
N ASP A 34 -14.71 -14.46 -24.54
CA ASP A 34 -15.03 -14.44 -23.11
C ASP A 34 -13.82 -13.93 -22.32
N ALA A 35 -12.59 -14.33 -22.68
CA ALA A 35 -11.36 -13.79 -22.09
C ALA A 35 -11.20 -12.29 -22.34
N VAL A 36 -11.45 -11.81 -23.57
CA VAL A 36 -11.36 -10.39 -23.92
C VAL A 36 -12.38 -9.55 -23.14
N GLN A 37 -13.58 -10.08 -22.89
CA GLN A 37 -14.59 -9.40 -22.08
C GLN A 37 -14.15 -9.24 -20.61
N LEU A 38 -13.35 -10.17 -20.09
CA LEU A 38 -12.82 -10.12 -18.74
C LEU A 38 -11.56 -9.26 -18.59
N LEU A 39 -10.91 -8.83 -19.69
CA LEU A 39 -9.67 -8.05 -19.59
C LEU A 39 -9.85 -6.76 -18.78
N ASN A 40 -10.95 -6.02 -18.98
CA ASN A 40 -11.18 -4.78 -18.24
C ASN A 40 -11.31 -5.02 -16.74
N SER A 41 -11.96 -6.12 -16.34
CA SER A 41 -12.13 -6.43 -14.92
C SER A 41 -10.86 -6.99 -14.30
N GLN A 42 -10.14 -7.87 -15.03
CA GLN A 42 -8.87 -8.43 -14.61
C GLN A 42 -7.76 -7.40 -14.40
N PHE A 43 -7.82 -6.25 -15.09
CA PHE A 43 -6.88 -5.13 -14.93
C PHE A 43 -7.53 -3.92 -14.22
N SER A 44 -8.66 -4.11 -13.54
CA SER A 44 -9.26 -3.10 -12.67
C SER A 44 -8.60 -3.14 -11.30
N ILE A 45 -8.37 -1.98 -10.66
CA ILE A 45 -7.80 -1.91 -9.31
C ILE A 45 -8.64 -2.70 -8.31
N ASP A 46 -9.96 -2.74 -8.49
CA ASP A 46 -10.87 -3.36 -7.53
C ASP A 46 -10.90 -4.89 -7.62
N GLU A 47 -10.62 -5.46 -8.80
CA GLU A 47 -10.79 -6.90 -9.07
C GLU A 47 -9.49 -7.61 -9.48
N ALA A 48 -8.45 -6.86 -9.88
CA ALA A 48 -7.16 -7.44 -10.25
C ALA A 48 -6.51 -8.14 -9.06
N VAL A 49 -5.83 -9.26 -9.36
CA VAL A 49 -5.13 -10.12 -8.41
C VAL A 49 -3.76 -10.49 -8.95
N GLY A 50 -2.78 -10.66 -8.05
CA GLY A 50 -1.41 -11.06 -8.41
C GLY A 50 -0.81 -10.24 -9.56
N VAL A 51 -0.34 -10.93 -10.61
CA VAL A 51 0.42 -10.33 -11.73
C VAL A 51 -0.37 -9.24 -12.47
N GLN A 52 -1.69 -9.38 -12.60
CA GLN A 52 -2.50 -8.33 -13.23
C GLN A 52 -2.53 -7.05 -12.39
N LEU A 53 -2.62 -7.18 -11.06
CA LEU A 53 -2.57 -6.05 -10.15
C LEU A 53 -1.17 -5.41 -10.15
N ASP A 54 -0.12 -6.23 -10.29
CA ASP A 54 1.27 -5.76 -10.39
C ASP A 54 1.48 -4.93 -11.64
N ALA A 55 0.97 -5.40 -12.77
CA ALA A 55 1.00 -4.62 -14.01
C ALA A 55 0.32 -3.26 -13.81
N VAL A 56 -0.89 -3.22 -13.24
CA VAL A 56 -1.60 -1.97 -12.93
C VAL A 56 -0.78 -1.08 -11.99
N GLY A 57 -0.14 -1.65 -10.98
CA GLY A 57 0.69 -0.90 -10.05
C GLY A 57 1.96 -0.31 -10.69
N GLU A 58 2.58 -1.00 -11.64
CA GLU A 58 3.68 -0.46 -12.44
C GLU A 58 3.25 0.77 -13.23
N TRP A 59 2.05 0.76 -13.83
CA TRP A 59 1.48 1.94 -14.51
C TRP A 59 1.22 3.11 -13.57
N ILE A 60 0.83 2.83 -12.33
CA ILE A 60 0.62 3.84 -11.26
C ILE A 60 1.95 4.37 -10.72
N GLY A 61 3.04 3.61 -10.90
CA GLY A 61 4.39 3.95 -10.45
C GLY A 61 4.72 3.42 -9.05
N LEU A 62 4.16 2.27 -8.66
CA LEU A 62 4.43 1.65 -7.36
C LEU A 62 4.57 0.12 -7.49
N SER A 63 5.69 -0.42 -7.00
CA SER A 63 5.92 -1.87 -6.93
C SER A 63 5.25 -2.50 -5.70
N ARG A 64 4.85 -3.77 -5.81
CA ARG A 64 4.40 -4.61 -4.68
C ARG A 64 5.52 -4.88 -3.68
N TYR A 65 6.78 -4.85 -4.13
CA TYR A 65 7.92 -5.17 -3.30
C TYR A 65 8.43 -3.92 -2.58
N VAL A 66 8.25 -3.88 -1.27
CA VAL A 66 8.67 -2.77 -0.42
C VAL A 66 9.95 -3.13 0.30
N LYS A 67 10.94 -2.24 0.27
CA LYS A 67 12.19 -2.45 1.00
C LYS A 67 11.96 -2.22 2.49
N THR A 68 11.99 -3.24 3.32
CA THR A 68 11.75 -3.12 4.77
C THR A 68 13.04 -3.38 5.54
N PRO A 69 13.26 -2.71 6.69
CA PRO A 69 14.39 -3.04 7.57
C PRO A 69 14.23 -4.47 8.08
N ILE A 70 15.34 -5.21 8.19
CA ILE A 70 15.32 -6.56 8.75
C ILE A 70 15.29 -6.44 10.27
N VAL A 71 14.14 -6.80 10.87
CA VAL A 71 13.93 -6.80 12.31
C VAL A 71 13.84 -8.24 12.82
N GLY A 72 14.36 -8.53 14.01
CA GLY A 72 14.22 -9.84 14.65
C GLY A 72 15.17 -10.93 14.11
N VAL A 73 16.23 -10.57 13.40
CA VAL A 73 17.26 -11.52 12.92
C VAL A 73 18.62 -11.27 13.57
N TYR A 74 19.03 -10.00 13.67
CA TYR A 74 20.33 -9.63 14.21
C TYR A 74 20.27 -9.41 15.72
N PHE A 75 21.35 -9.79 16.40
CA PHE A 75 21.52 -9.62 17.84
C PHE A 75 21.23 -8.17 18.26
N ALA A 76 20.34 -8.03 19.23
CA ALA A 76 20.02 -6.75 19.84
C ALA A 76 19.75 -6.92 21.34
N LEU A 77 20.18 -5.94 22.12
CA LEU A 77 19.83 -5.87 23.53
C LEU A 77 18.38 -5.40 23.67
N ASP A 78 17.68 -5.91 24.68
CA ASP A 78 16.32 -5.54 25.04
C ASP A 78 15.26 -5.78 23.94
N ILE A 79 15.55 -6.68 22.99
CA ILE A 79 14.59 -7.17 21.98
C ILE A 79 14.39 -8.67 22.17
N GLU A 80 13.14 -9.06 22.42
CA GLU A 80 12.74 -10.46 22.58
C GLU A 80 13.03 -11.27 21.31
N GLY A 81 13.66 -12.45 21.45
CA GLY A 81 13.92 -13.37 20.35
C GLY A 81 15.22 -13.12 19.57
N VAL A 82 15.98 -12.08 19.90
CA VAL A 82 17.32 -11.79 19.31
C VAL A 82 18.37 -11.45 20.36
N GLY A 83 18.17 -11.93 21.59
CA GLY A 83 19.12 -11.75 22.68
C GLY A 83 20.35 -12.66 22.57
N PHE A 84 21.05 -12.83 23.69
CA PHE A 84 22.17 -13.77 23.79
C PHE A 84 21.71 -15.18 23.40
N ASP A 85 22.55 -15.85 22.59
CA ASP A 85 22.30 -17.20 22.06
C ASP A 85 21.04 -17.36 21.19
N GLU A 86 20.34 -16.27 20.85
CA GLU A 86 19.16 -16.25 19.98
C GLU A 86 19.43 -15.49 18.67
N GLY A 87 20.01 -14.28 18.75
CA GLY A 87 20.24 -13.40 17.61
C GLY A 87 21.54 -13.69 16.84
N SER A 88 21.53 -13.48 15.53
CA SER A 88 22.75 -13.58 14.71
C SER A 88 23.61 -12.33 14.82
N TRP A 89 24.93 -12.48 14.98
CA TRP A 89 25.84 -11.34 14.95
C TRP A 89 25.92 -10.76 13.54
N LYS A 90 25.48 -9.51 13.36
CA LYS A 90 25.53 -8.79 12.09
C LYS A 90 26.97 -8.59 11.62
N ARG A 91 27.28 -9.07 10.41
CA ARG A 91 28.59 -8.90 9.77
C ARG A 91 28.63 -7.62 8.93
N GLN A 92 29.83 -7.21 8.52
CA GLN A 92 30.06 -6.00 7.72
C GLN A 92 29.31 -5.99 6.36
N TYR A 93 29.03 -7.17 5.78
CA TYR A 93 28.39 -7.31 4.47
C TYR A 93 26.97 -7.87 4.55
N ASP A 94 26.42 -7.99 5.75
CA ASP A 94 25.05 -8.43 5.94
C ASP A 94 24.10 -7.27 5.62
N SER A 95 22.99 -7.57 4.96
CA SER A 95 22.02 -6.57 4.53
C SER A 95 21.24 -5.99 5.70
N ASP A 96 21.02 -4.67 5.69
CA ASP A 96 20.23 -3.97 6.72
C ASP A 96 18.72 -4.03 6.44
N SER A 97 18.35 -4.45 5.23
CA SER A 97 17.01 -4.38 4.70
C SER A 97 16.74 -5.52 3.74
N GLY A 98 15.51 -6.03 3.73
CA GLY A 98 15.01 -7.00 2.77
C GLY A 98 13.92 -6.39 1.88
N PHE A 99 13.30 -7.23 1.05
CA PHE A 99 12.07 -6.89 0.35
C PHE A 99 10.93 -7.69 0.97
N THR A 100 9.85 -7.00 1.32
CA THR A 100 8.58 -7.61 1.71
C THR A 100 7.62 -7.50 0.52
N GLU A 101 7.03 -8.63 0.14
CA GLU A 101 5.94 -8.67 -0.82
C GLU A 101 4.63 -8.37 -0.09
N LEU A 102 3.86 -7.42 -0.61
CA LEU A 102 2.56 -7.06 -0.09
C LEU A 102 1.47 -8.00 -0.60
N ASP A 103 0.50 -8.32 0.26
CA ASP A 103 -0.72 -8.99 -0.17
C ASP A 103 -1.58 -8.06 -1.05
N ASP A 104 -2.48 -8.64 -1.84
CA ASP A 104 -3.31 -7.91 -2.80
C ASP A 104 -4.18 -6.82 -2.14
N GLU A 105 -4.63 -7.02 -0.90
CA GLU A 105 -5.49 -6.06 -0.20
C GLU A 105 -4.70 -4.84 0.28
N THR A 106 -3.58 -5.07 0.95
CA THR A 106 -2.66 -4.01 1.38
C THR A 106 -2.13 -3.24 0.17
N TYR A 107 -1.71 -3.96 -0.88
CA TYR A 107 -1.17 -3.34 -2.08
C TYR A 107 -2.20 -2.44 -2.78
N ARG A 108 -3.46 -2.90 -2.90
CA ARG A 108 -4.55 -2.11 -3.47
C ARG A 108 -4.81 -0.81 -2.70
N THR A 109 -4.74 -0.86 -1.36
CA THR A 109 -4.91 0.32 -0.51
C THR A 109 -3.82 1.36 -0.75
N ILE A 110 -2.57 0.91 -0.89
CA ILE A 110 -1.44 1.81 -1.19
C ILE A 110 -1.55 2.36 -2.62
N LEU A 111 -1.95 1.54 -3.60
CA LEU A 111 -2.17 2.01 -4.99
C LEU A 111 -3.26 3.07 -5.09
N ARG A 112 -4.40 2.90 -4.40
CA ARG A 112 -5.46 3.91 -4.33
C ARG A 112 -4.94 5.22 -3.73
N SER A 113 -4.15 5.12 -2.68
CA SER A 113 -3.53 6.29 -2.05
C SER A 113 -2.53 6.98 -2.98
N LYS A 114 -1.74 6.22 -3.74
CA LYS A 114 -0.82 6.74 -4.75
C LYS A 114 -1.56 7.45 -5.89
N ILE A 115 -2.70 6.94 -6.33
CA ILE A 115 -3.54 7.63 -7.32
C ILE A 115 -4.03 8.96 -6.79
N ARG A 116 -4.49 9.02 -5.53
CA ARG A 116 -4.91 10.28 -4.90
C ARG A 116 -3.74 11.25 -4.75
N ALA A 117 -2.57 10.75 -4.36
CA ALA A 117 -1.32 11.51 -4.31
C ALA A 117 -0.98 12.18 -5.65
N ASN A 118 -1.15 11.45 -6.75
CA ASN A 118 -0.89 11.97 -8.10
C ASN A 118 -1.92 13.03 -8.53
N HIS A 119 -3.11 13.06 -7.93
CA HIS A 119 -4.16 14.06 -8.17
C HIS A 119 -4.19 15.17 -7.10
N TRP A 120 -3.17 15.27 -6.26
CA TRP A 120 -3.14 16.22 -5.17
C TRP A 120 -3.21 17.68 -5.67
N ASP A 121 -4.07 18.47 -5.04
CA ASP A 121 -4.37 19.85 -5.41
C ASP A 121 -3.51 20.91 -4.72
N GLY A 122 -2.62 20.49 -3.80
CA GLY A 122 -1.75 21.38 -3.04
C GLY A 122 -2.28 21.78 -1.67
N THR A 123 -3.49 21.35 -1.28
CA THR A 123 -4.11 21.68 0.01
C THR A 123 -3.63 20.77 1.14
N ASN A 124 -3.62 21.27 2.37
CA ASN A 124 -3.22 20.49 3.55
C ASN A 124 -4.30 19.45 3.92
N GLU A 125 -5.57 19.76 3.65
CA GLU A 125 -6.71 18.90 3.90
C GLU A 125 -6.63 17.64 3.04
N MET A 126 -6.45 17.79 1.72
CA MET A 126 -6.30 16.65 0.82
C MET A 126 -5.03 15.84 1.15
N LEU A 127 -3.95 16.52 1.57
CA LEU A 127 -2.72 15.85 1.99
C LEU A 127 -2.99 14.90 3.19
N ALA A 128 -3.70 15.37 4.22
CA ALA A 128 -4.09 14.56 5.36
C ALA A 128 -4.96 13.36 4.95
N GLU A 129 -5.93 13.56 4.04
CA GLU A 129 -6.77 12.47 3.52
C GLU A 129 -5.99 11.41 2.74
N ILE A 130 -4.98 11.82 1.95
CA ILE A 130 -4.13 10.90 1.19
C ILE A 130 -3.33 10.01 2.15
N TYR A 131 -2.70 10.61 3.16
CA TYR A 131 -1.91 9.87 4.14
C TYR A 131 -2.80 8.96 5.02
N GLN A 132 -3.99 9.43 5.41
CA GLN A 132 -4.96 8.59 6.14
C GLN A 132 -5.40 7.38 5.31
N GLY A 133 -5.55 7.52 3.99
CA GLY A 133 -5.95 6.41 3.10
C GLY A 133 -4.96 5.24 3.04
N VAL A 134 -3.70 5.45 3.45
CA VAL A 134 -2.63 4.45 3.44
C VAL A 134 -2.64 3.65 4.74
N ILE A 135 -3.12 4.27 5.82
CA ILE A 135 -3.08 3.70 7.16
C ILE A 135 -4.43 3.03 7.41
N PRO A 136 -4.48 1.69 7.49
CA PRO A 136 -5.74 0.97 7.70
C PRO A 136 -6.32 1.22 9.11
N ASP A 137 -5.51 1.70 10.05
CA ASP A 137 -5.93 2.04 11.40
C ASP A 137 -6.41 3.50 11.48
N GLU A 138 -7.71 3.69 11.68
CA GLU A 138 -8.33 5.01 11.85
C GLU A 138 -7.87 5.74 13.13
N SER A 139 -7.23 5.04 14.07
CA SER A 139 -6.69 5.66 15.27
C SER A 139 -5.39 6.43 15.00
N VAL A 140 -4.72 6.18 13.87
CA VAL A 140 -3.56 6.98 13.46
C VAL A 140 -4.05 8.26 12.79
N LEU A 141 -3.59 9.39 13.31
CA LEU A 141 -3.92 10.72 12.84
C LEU A 141 -2.65 11.41 12.35
N ILE A 142 -2.71 11.93 11.12
CA ILE A 142 -1.60 12.69 10.52
C ILE A 142 -1.99 14.15 10.40
N PHE A 143 -1.08 15.04 10.78
CA PHE A 143 -1.22 16.46 10.54
C PHE A 143 0.10 17.08 10.09
N PHE A 144 -0.03 18.23 9.43
CA PHE A 144 1.06 18.96 8.82
C PHE A 144 1.17 20.35 9.44
N VAL A 145 2.40 20.79 9.69
CA VAL A 145 2.68 22.15 10.13
C VAL A 145 3.52 22.82 9.05
N ASP A 146 2.99 23.90 8.48
CA ASP A 146 3.74 24.80 7.61
C ASP A 146 4.45 25.84 8.49
N ASN A 147 5.78 25.83 8.44
CA ASN A 147 6.62 26.74 9.22
C ASN A 147 6.72 28.14 8.58
N GLN A 148 6.09 28.36 7.42
CA GLN A 148 6.08 29.61 6.65
C GLN A 148 7.48 30.07 6.19
N ASP A 149 8.46 29.17 6.22
CA ASP A 149 9.85 29.41 5.82
C ASP A 149 10.29 28.51 4.65
N MET A 150 9.32 28.07 3.84
CA MET A 150 9.48 27.00 2.84
C MET A 150 9.90 25.65 3.45
N SER A 151 9.54 25.39 4.70
CA SER A 151 9.62 24.07 5.29
C SER A 151 8.31 23.61 5.92
N MET A 152 8.12 22.29 5.99
CA MET A 152 6.98 21.67 6.64
C MET A 152 7.45 20.53 7.55
N ASP A 153 6.69 20.32 8.62
CA ASP A 153 6.85 19.20 9.53
C ASP A 153 5.63 18.28 9.44
N VAL A 154 5.90 16.98 9.49
CA VAL A 154 4.86 15.95 9.45
C VAL A 154 4.81 15.27 10.80
N TYR A 155 3.61 15.21 11.37
CA TYR A 155 3.36 14.57 12.64
C TYR A 155 2.37 13.42 12.46
N VAL A 156 2.72 12.27 13.02
CA VAL A 156 1.90 11.06 13.07
C VAL A 156 1.60 10.79 14.53
N THR A 157 0.32 10.66 14.88
CA THR A 157 -0.15 10.57 16.27
C THR A 157 -1.25 9.53 16.41
N GLY A 158 -1.57 9.15 17.65
CA GLY A 158 -2.58 8.14 17.93
C GLY A 158 -2.00 6.75 17.79
N GLY A 159 -2.48 5.93 16.87
CA GLY A 159 -2.15 4.50 16.79
C GLY A 159 -0.72 4.10 16.44
N VAL A 160 -0.49 2.79 16.35
CA VAL A 160 0.78 2.20 15.92
C VAL A 160 0.82 2.13 14.41
N VAL A 161 1.76 2.86 13.79
CA VAL A 161 2.00 2.72 12.34
C VAL A 161 2.66 1.37 12.08
N PRO A 162 2.09 0.50 11.23
CA PRO A 162 2.74 -0.75 10.82
C PRO A 162 4.08 -0.48 10.14
N GLU A 163 5.06 -1.34 10.37
CA GLU A 163 6.43 -1.13 9.86
C GLU A 163 6.50 -1.05 8.33
N VAL A 164 5.64 -1.80 7.66
CA VAL A 164 5.47 -1.74 6.20
C VAL A 164 5.04 -0.35 5.74
N VAL A 165 4.10 0.29 6.46
CA VAL A 165 3.62 1.63 6.12
C VAL A 165 4.69 2.68 6.38
N LYS A 166 5.45 2.55 7.48
CA LYS A 166 6.63 3.41 7.72
C LYS A 166 7.62 3.29 6.57
N ALA A 167 7.95 2.06 6.16
CA ALA A 167 8.85 1.80 5.05
C ALA A 167 8.35 2.40 3.73
N VAL A 168 7.03 2.36 3.48
CA VAL A 168 6.41 2.98 2.29
C VAL A 168 6.54 4.50 2.32
N ILE A 169 6.29 5.13 3.48
CA ILE A 169 6.43 6.58 3.66
C ILE A 169 7.90 6.99 3.50
N GLN A 170 8.82 6.30 4.17
CA GLN A 170 10.26 6.60 4.16
C GLN A 170 10.91 6.42 2.78
N GLN A 171 10.50 5.42 2.01
CA GLN A 171 10.98 5.25 0.63
C GLN A 171 10.49 6.33 -0.33
N GLY A 172 9.60 7.21 0.14
CA GLY A 172 9.10 8.33 -0.62
C GLY A 172 8.10 7.95 -1.70
N TYR A 173 7.52 6.75 -1.63
CA TYR A 173 6.42 6.38 -2.52
C TYR A 173 5.23 7.32 -2.38
N LEU A 174 5.10 7.96 -1.21
CA LEU A 174 4.10 8.98 -0.89
C LEU A 174 4.73 10.30 -0.46
N ASN A 175 5.92 10.65 -0.98
CA ASN A 175 6.53 11.96 -0.76
C ASN A 175 5.76 13.05 -1.52
N ILE A 176 4.62 13.44 -0.95
CA ILE A 176 3.77 14.51 -1.43
C ILE A 176 4.14 15.75 -0.63
N LYS A 177 4.60 16.78 -1.34
CA LYS A 177 4.94 18.08 -0.77
C LYS A 177 4.84 19.12 -1.86
N PRO A 178 4.58 20.39 -1.51
CA PRO A 178 4.62 21.46 -2.49
C PRO A 178 6.03 21.56 -3.13
N GLY A 179 6.07 22.08 -4.35
CA GLY A 179 7.33 22.33 -5.05
C GLY A 179 8.26 23.21 -4.19
N ALA A 180 9.55 22.87 -4.14
CA ALA A 180 10.59 23.57 -3.38
C ALA A 180 10.45 23.62 -1.84
N VAL A 181 9.34 23.14 -1.24
CA VAL A 181 9.19 23.07 0.22
C VAL A 181 9.99 21.90 0.77
N ARG A 182 10.77 22.12 1.83
CA ARG A 182 11.55 21.08 2.51
C ARG A 182 10.69 20.40 3.58
N VAL A 183 10.60 19.07 3.56
CA VAL A 183 10.10 18.32 4.72
C VAL A 183 11.26 18.18 5.69
N ASN A 184 11.16 18.73 6.90
CA ASN A 184 12.28 18.63 7.84
C ASN A 184 12.29 17.24 8.47
N ASN A 185 11.19 16.84 9.12
CA ASN A 185 11.10 15.56 9.83
C ASN A 185 9.70 14.94 9.75
N TYR A 186 9.67 13.61 9.85
CA TYR A 186 8.47 12.85 10.24
C TYR A 186 8.60 12.52 11.72
N THR A 187 7.63 12.93 12.52
CA THR A 187 7.66 12.78 13.98
C THR A 187 6.48 11.92 14.44
N ASN A 188 6.73 10.96 15.32
CA ASN A 188 5.72 10.12 15.95
C ASN A 188 5.65 10.36 17.47
N SER A 189 4.59 9.89 18.12
CA SER A 189 4.47 9.85 19.59
C SER A 189 5.04 8.55 20.15
N GLU A 190 5.91 8.65 21.16
CA GLU A 190 6.56 7.50 21.80
C GLU A 190 5.55 6.48 22.37
N ASN A 191 4.44 6.95 22.92
CA ASN A 191 3.52 6.12 23.70
C ASN A 191 2.25 5.73 22.94
N ARG A 192 2.30 5.70 21.60
CA ARG A 192 1.16 5.26 20.76
C ARG A 192 -0.12 6.04 21.08
N GLY A 193 0.04 7.35 21.24
CA GLY A 193 -1.03 8.28 21.56
C GLY A 193 -0.80 9.64 20.90
N VAL A 194 -1.48 10.66 21.40
CA VAL A 194 -1.28 12.05 20.95
C VAL A 194 0.11 12.57 21.31
N ILE A 195 0.58 13.61 20.63
CA ILE A 195 1.88 14.23 20.93
C ILE A 195 1.78 15.09 22.18
N PHE A 196 2.82 15.10 22.98
CA PHE A 196 2.93 15.99 24.13
C PHE A 196 3.08 17.45 23.69
N GLY A 197 2.25 18.33 24.25
CA GLY A 197 2.36 19.77 24.06
C GLY A 197 1.95 20.57 25.29
N PHE A 198 2.50 21.78 25.40
CA PHE A 198 2.13 22.73 26.45
C PHE A 198 0.98 23.61 25.99
N ASP A 199 0.02 23.86 26.89
CA ASP A 199 -1.06 24.84 26.70
C ASP A 199 -1.87 24.67 25.40
N SER A 200 -1.97 23.43 24.93
CA SER A 200 -2.70 23.04 23.73
C SER A 200 -3.38 21.69 23.98
N ASP A 201 -4.70 21.68 23.82
CA ASP A 201 -5.53 20.48 23.95
C ASP A 201 -6.31 20.27 22.64
N SER A 202 -5.98 19.21 21.92
CA SER A 202 -6.60 18.87 20.66
C SER A 202 -6.58 17.36 20.45
N LYS A 203 -7.26 16.88 19.40
CA LYS A 203 -7.19 15.47 19.00
C LYS A 203 -5.78 14.99 18.61
N TYR A 204 -4.81 15.89 18.44
CA TYR A 204 -3.43 15.57 18.07
C TYR A 204 -2.42 15.82 19.19
N ILE A 205 -2.76 16.69 20.16
CA ILE A 205 -1.83 17.20 21.18
C ILE A 205 -2.52 17.16 22.55
N ALA A 206 -1.84 16.59 23.55
CA ALA A 206 -2.27 16.66 24.95
C ALA A 206 -1.10 16.96 25.90
N GLY A 207 -1.44 17.39 27.12
CA GLY A 207 -0.48 17.72 28.17
C GLY A 207 0.10 16.49 28.88
N PHE A 208 0.57 16.74 30.11
CA PHE A 208 1.20 15.74 30.96
C PHE A 208 0.31 14.51 31.18
N ASP A 209 0.96 13.36 31.35
CA ASP A 209 0.37 12.03 31.61
C ASP A 209 -0.51 11.45 30.49
N ILE A 210 -0.81 12.24 29.44
CA ILE A 210 -1.62 11.83 28.29
C ILE A 210 -0.81 11.85 26.99
N GLY A 211 -0.09 12.95 26.74
CA GLY A 211 0.73 13.10 25.54
C GLY A 211 2.06 12.35 25.63
N GLY A 212 2.42 11.63 24.57
CA GLY A 212 3.73 10.99 24.44
C GLY A 212 4.78 11.95 23.88
N TRP A 213 6.05 11.78 24.26
CA TRP A 213 7.13 12.63 23.75
C TRP A 213 7.29 12.47 22.23
N PRO A 214 7.61 13.56 21.51
CA PRO A 214 7.87 13.50 20.08
C PRO A 214 9.19 12.79 19.82
N ILE A 215 9.12 11.71 19.02
CA ILE A 215 10.26 10.93 18.55
C ILE A 215 10.31 10.96 17.03
N LEU A 216 11.50 10.94 16.44
CA LEU A 216 11.63 10.88 14.98
C LEU A 216 11.14 9.52 14.48
N LEU A 217 10.34 9.53 13.41
CA LEU A 217 9.89 8.35 12.67
C LEU A 217 11.05 7.87 11.77
N ASN A 218 12.12 7.40 12.41
CA ASN A 218 13.26 6.77 11.74
C ASN A 218 12.98 5.33 11.34
#